data_AF-A0AAV5MU31-F1
#
_entry.id   AF-A0AAV5MU31-F1
#
_cell.length_a   1.000
_cell.length_b   1.000
_cell.length_c   1.000
_cell.angle_alpha   90.00
_cell.angle_beta   90.00
_cell.angle_gamma   90.00
#
_symmetry.space_group_name_H-M   'P 1'
#
loop_
_entity.id
_entity.type
_entity.pdbx_description
1 polymer ?
#
loop_
_entity_poly.entity_id
_entity_poly.type
_entity_poly.pdbx_seq_one_letter_code
_entity_poly.pdbx_strand_id
1 'polypeptide(L)' 'MLLLEIFFQLDSLKPKESLVLRQRYGLDGKGDRTLGEIAGNLNISREMVRKHEVKALMKLKHPARVDYLRRHVV' A
#
# COMPACT_ATOMS: atom_id res chain seq x y z
N MET A 1 15.96 6.95 8.14
CA MET A 1 14.89 7.35 9.09
C MET A 1 13.50 7.28 8.44
N LEU A 2 13.34 7.74 7.19
CA LEU A 2 12.05 7.76 6.46
C LEU A 2 11.39 6.42 6.14
N LEU A 3 12.18 5.40 5.79
CA LEU A 3 11.65 4.07 5.46
C LEU A 3 10.95 3.39 6.65
N LEU A 4 11.44 3.61 7.88
CA LEU A 4 10.92 2.94 9.07
C LEU A 4 9.49 3.39 9.41
N GLU A 5 9.20 4.68 9.22
CA GLU A 5 7.87 5.23 9.48
C GLU A 5 6.83 4.76 8.47
N ILE A 6 7.20 4.61 7.19
CA ILE A 6 6.31 4.07 6.15
C ILE A 6 5.94 2.62 6.50
N PHE A 7 6.91 1.78 6.86
CA PHE A 7 6.63 0.39 7.24
C PHE A 7 5.75 0.29 8.49
N PHE A 8 6.01 1.11 9.52
CA PHE A 8 5.18 1.14 10.72
C PHE A 8 3.72 1.55 10.42
N GLN A 9 3.52 2.53 9.54
CA GLN A 9 2.16 2.90 9.10
C GLN A 9 1.48 1.78 8.32
N LEU A 10 2.22 1.07 7.45
CA LEU A 10 1.69 -0.05 6.69
C LEU A 10 1.34 -1.26 7.58
N ASP A 11 2.04 -1.47 8.68
CA ASP A 11 1.76 -2.55 9.64
C ASP A 11 0.48 -2.28 10.46
N SER A 12 0.04 -1.03 10.55
CA SER A 12 -1.28 -0.68 11.13
C SER A 12 -2.48 -0.96 10.21
N LEU A 13 -2.24 -1.34 8.95
CA LEU A 13 -3.28 -1.71 7.99
C LEU A 13 -3.64 -3.20 8.11
N LYS A 14 -4.75 -3.62 7.48
CA LYS A 14 -5.04 -5.05 7.40
C LYS A 14 -3.96 -5.75 6.55
N PRO A 15 -3.61 -7.03 6.81
CA PRO A 15 -2.54 -7.72 6.10
C PRO A 15 -2.67 -7.64 4.57
N LYS A 16 -3.88 -7.84 4.03
CA LYS A 16 -4.14 -7.74 2.58
C LYS A 16 -4.00 -6.32 2.02
N GLU A 17 -4.34 -5.29 2.81
CA GLU A 17 -4.19 -3.88 2.41
C GLU A 17 -2.72 -3.49 2.35
N SER A 18 -1.95 -3.85 3.39
CA SER A 18 -0.50 -3.64 3.46
C SER A 18 0.22 -4.37 2.33
N LEU A 19 -0.12 -5.64 2.09
CA LEU A 19 0.43 -6.43 0.98
C LEU A 19 0.15 -5.78 -0.37
N VAL A 20 -1.08 -5.35 -0.64
CA VAL A 20 -1.42 -4.69 -1.91
C VAL A 20 -0.56 -3.44 -2.10
N LEU A 21 -0.44 -2.55 -1.10
CA LEU A 21 0.42 -1.36 -1.23
C LEU A 21 1.90 -1.71 -1.39
N ARG A 22 2.41 -2.68 -0.62
CA ARG A 22 3.80 -3.13 -0.73
C ARG A 22 4.13 -3.64 -2.13
N GLN A 23 3.25 -4.44 -2.73
CA GLN A 23 3.44 -4.93 -4.11
C GLN A 23 3.25 -3.82 -5.16
N ARG A 24 2.28 -2.93 -4.96
CA ARG A 24 1.95 -1.84 -5.89
C ARG A 24 3.09 -0.82 -6.02
N TYR A 25 3.77 -0.52 -4.91
CA TYR A 25 4.83 0.48 -4.83
C TYR A 25 6.24 -0.13 -4.69
N GLY A 26 6.38 -1.45 -4.84
CA GLY A 26 7.68 -2.13 -4.78
C GLY A 26 8.38 -2.06 -3.41
N LEU A 27 7.63 -1.83 -2.32
CA LEU A 27 8.17 -1.70 -0.96
C LEU A 27 8.61 -3.04 -0.37
N ASP A 28 8.39 -4.15 -1.08
CA ASP A 28 8.93 -5.47 -0.75
C ASP A 28 10.21 -5.82 -1.53
N GLY A 29 10.80 -4.85 -2.24
CA GLY A 29 12.06 -5.01 -2.96
C GLY A 29 11.96 -5.75 -4.29
N LYS A 30 10.74 -6.08 -4.74
CA LYS A 30 10.50 -6.80 -6.01
C LYS A 30 10.05 -5.88 -7.17
N GLY A 31 10.11 -4.57 -6.97
CA GLY A 31 9.59 -3.59 -7.92
C GLY A 31 8.06 -3.45 -7.86
N ASP A 32 7.55 -2.42 -8.52
CA ASP A 32 6.12 -2.18 -8.66
C ASP A 32 5.47 -3.25 -9.54
N ARG A 33 4.24 -3.60 -9.18
CA ARG A 33 3.44 -4.61 -9.90
C ARG A 33 2.10 -4.03 -10.34
N THR A 34 1.65 -4.52 -11.49
CA THR A 34 0.32 -4.19 -12.02
C THR A 34 -0.79 -4.83 -11.17
N LEU A 35 -2.01 -4.29 -11.28
CA LEU A 35 -3.18 -4.88 -10.61
C LEU A 35 -3.41 -6.35 -11.01
N GLY A 36 -3.03 -6.73 -12.24
CA GLY A 36 -3.14 -8.09 -12.74
C GLY A 36 -2.17 -9.05 -12.06
N GLU A 37 -0.91 -8.64 -11.92
CA GLU A 37 0.12 -9.44 -11.24
C GLU A 37 -0.18 -9.59 -9.75
N ILE A 38 -0.63 -8.51 -9.10
CA ILE A 38 -1.02 -8.54 -7.68
C ILE A 38 -2.25 -9.45 -7.49
N ALA A 39 -3.23 -9.37 -8.39
CA ALA A 39 -4.41 -10.24 -8.38
C ALA A 39 -4.03 -11.72 -8.49
N GLY A 40 -3.09 -12.05 -9.39
CA GLY A 40 -2.53 -13.39 -9.54
C GLY A 40 -1.80 -13.86 -8.27
N ASN A 41 -0.90 -13.03 -7.74
CA ASN A 41 -0.11 -13.36 -6.55
C ASN A 41 -0.96 -13.59 -5.30
N LEU A 42 -2.06 -12.85 -5.15
CA LEU A 42 -2.94 -12.91 -3.98
C LEU A 42 -4.16 -13.80 -4.18
N ASN A 43 -4.32 -14.40 -5.37
CA ASN A 43 -5.47 -15.21 -5.77
C ASN A 43 -6.81 -14.50 -5.50
N ILE A 44 -6.90 -13.23 -5.93
CA ILE A 44 -8.09 -12.39 -5.83
C ILE A 44 -8.36 -11.69 -7.15
N SER A 45 -9.57 -11.14 -7.33
CA SER A 45 -9.87 -10.37 -8.55
C SER A 45 -9.13 -9.03 -8.58
N ARG A 46 -8.90 -8.49 -9.78
CA ARG A 46 -8.35 -7.13 -9.97
C ARG A 46 -9.18 -6.06 -9.26
N GLU A 47 -10.50 -6.24 -9.23
CA GLU A 47 -11.41 -5.35 -8.50
C GLU A 47 -11.16 -5.41 -6.98
N MET A 48 -10.91 -6.60 -6.42
CA MET A 48 -10.56 -6.75 -5.02
C MET A 48 -9.23 -6.09 -4.68
N VAL A 49 -8.22 -6.18 -5.56
CA VAL A 49 -6.97 -5.42 -5.40
C VAL A 49 -7.26 -3.93 -5.32
N ARG A 50 -8.08 -3.39 -6.24
CA ARG A 50 -8.47 -1.97 -6.25
C ARG A 50 -9.24 -1.57 -4.99
N LYS A 51 -10.15 -2.43 -4.49
CA LYS A 51 -10.87 -2.19 -3.21
C LYS A 51 -9.91 -2.12 -2.02
N HIS A 52 -8.95 -3.03 -1.95
CA HIS A 52 -7.92 -3.01 -0.90
C HIS A 52 -7.04 -1.77 -0.99
N GLU A 53 -6.60 -1.39 -2.19
CA GLU A 53 -5.81 -0.18 -2.44
C GLU A 53 -6.56 1.07 -1.97
N VAL A 54 -7.82 1.26 -2.37
CA VAL A 54 -8.62 2.44 -1.96
C VAL A 54 -8.82 2.46 -0.45
N LYS A 55 -9.15 1.33 0.19
CA LYS A 55 -9.30 1.26 1.65
C LYS A 55 -8.00 1.58 2.39
N ALA A 56 -6.88 1.05 1.90
CA ALA A 56 -5.56 1.30 2.46
C ALA A 56 -5.20 2.78 2.35
N LEU A 57 -5.38 3.37 1.15
CA LEU A 57 -5.14 4.79 0.90
C LEU A 57 -6.07 5.68 1.73
N MET A 58 -7.35 5.32 1.93
CA MET A 58 -8.25 6.06 2.82
C MET A 58 -7.76 6.07 4.27
N LYS A 59 -7.26 4.94 4.77
CA LYS A 59 -6.71 4.83 6.13
C LYS A 59 -5.40 5.59 6.30
N LEU A 60 -4.56 5.60 5.27
CA LEU A 60 -3.36 6.43 5.21
C LEU A 60 -3.70 7.91 5.01
N LYS A 61 -4.84 8.22 4.38
CA LYS A 61 -5.32 9.57 4.12
C LYS A 61 -6.04 10.26 5.29
N HIS A 62 -6.03 9.67 6.48
CA HIS A 62 -6.45 10.39 7.67
C HIS A 62 -5.52 11.61 7.86
N PRO A 63 -6.03 12.83 8.17
CA PRO A 63 -5.25 14.08 8.13
C PRO A 63 -3.92 14.02 8.89
N ALA A 64 -3.85 13.28 9.99
CA ALA A 64 -2.62 13.04 10.76
C ALA A 64 -1.49 12.31 9.99
N ARG A 65 -1.79 11.57 8.90
CA ARG A 65 -0.85 10.75 8.12
C ARG A 65 -0.65 11.24 6.67
N VAL A 66 -1.58 12.02 6.11
CA VAL A 66 -1.47 12.63 4.76
C VAL A 66 -0.33 13.63 4.66
N ASP A 67 -0.20 14.48 5.68
CA ASP A 67 0.85 15.50 5.75
C ASP A 67 2.25 14.91 5.77
N TYR A 68 2.38 13.64 6.16
CA TYR A 68 3.63 12.91 6.20
C TYR A 68 4.01 12.32 4.84
N LEU A 69 3.07 11.66 4.14
CA LEU A 69 3.31 11.07 2.82
C LEU A 69 3.53 12.13 1.72
N ARG A 70 2.78 13.24 1.75
CA ARG A 70 2.99 14.34 0.79
C ARG A 70 4.34 15.03 0.92
N ARG A 71 4.94 15.00 2.11
CA ARG A 71 6.21 15.69 2.40
C ARG A 71 7.46 14.90 1.95
N HIS A 72 7.29 13.62 1.60
CA HIS A 72 8.41 12.69 1.40
C HIS A 72 8.35 11.86 0.12
N VAL A 73 7.32 12.03 -0.71
CA VAL A 73 7.13 11.27 -1.96
C VAL A 73 6.93 12.18 -3.18
N VAL A 74 7.02 13.51 -3.01
CA VAL A 74 6.97 14.51 -4.11
C VAL A 74 8.28 15.27 -4.15
#